data_AF-A0A2G9TGT9-F1
#
_entry.id   AF-A0A2G9TGT9-F1
#
_cell.length_a   1.000
_cell.length_b   1.000
_cell.length_c   1.000
_cell.angle_alpha   90.00
_cell.angle_beta   90.00
_cell.angle_gamma   90.00
#
_symmetry.space_group_name_H-M   'P 1'
#
loop_
_entity.id
_entity.type
_entity.pdbx_description
1 polymer ?
#
loop_
_entity_poly.entity_id
_entity_poly.type
_entity_poly.pdbx_seq_one_letter_code
_entity_poly.pdbx_strand_id
1 'polypeptide(L)'
;MNVGFAEGMKLYPWQCFIFHDVDLLPEDDRNLYSCPTIPRHMSVAVDKFNYRLPYTSIFGGISAMTVEQLQSINGFSNRYWGWGGEDDDLAERFGINSVIVSFTKT
;
A
#
# COMPACT_ATOMS: atom_id res chain seq x y z
N MET A 1 -4.97 -8.74 -5.35
CA MET A 1 -4.15 -7.56 -5.73
C MET A 1 -3.46 -7.74 -7.08
N ASN A 2 -2.61 -8.76 -7.27
CA ASN A 2 -1.90 -9.02 -8.55
C ASN A 2 -2.79 -9.03 -9.80
N VAL A 3 -4.00 -9.62 -9.73
CA VAL A 3 -4.96 -9.62 -10.85
C VAL A 3 -5.36 -8.21 -11.24
N GLY A 4 -5.66 -7.34 -10.27
CA GLY A 4 -6.03 -5.94 -10.53
C GLY A 4 -4.92 -5.16 -11.21
N PHE A 5 -3.66 -5.39 -10.82
CA PHE A 5 -2.50 -4.84 -11.51
C PHE A 5 -2.43 -5.33 -12.96
N ALA A 6 -2.49 -6.65 -13.18
CA ALA A 6 -2.36 -7.25 -14.50
C ALA A 6 -3.48 -6.82 -15.47
N GLU A 7 -4.74 -6.77 -15.01
CA GLU A 7 -5.87 -6.34 -15.84
C GLU A 7 -5.91 -4.83 -16.02
N GLY A 8 -5.59 -4.05 -14.97
CA GLY A 8 -5.53 -2.60 -15.05
C GLY A 8 -4.55 -2.11 -16.11
N MET A 9 -3.37 -2.74 -16.20
CA MET A 9 -2.34 -2.44 -17.20
C MET A 9 -2.78 -2.71 -18.65
N LYS A 10 -3.82 -3.51 -18.89
CA LYS A 10 -4.38 -3.71 -20.23
C LYS A 10 -5.30 -2.58 -20.67
N LEU A 11 -5.83 -1.80 -19.73
CA LEU A 11 -6.78 -0.72 -20.01
C LEU A 11 -6.06 0.58 -20.36
N TYR A 12 -5.05 0.94 -19.56
CA TYR A 12 -4.31 2.20 -19.70
C TYR A 12 -2.85 2.04 -19.25
N PRO A 13 -1.94 2.91 -19.71
CA PRO A 13 -0.56 2.95 -19.25
C PRO A 13 -0.47 3.64 -17.87
N TRP A 14 -1.04 3.01 -16.85
CA TRP A 14 -0.97 3.51 -15.48
C TRP A 14 0.48 3.61 -15.01
N GLN A 15 0.76 4.60 -14.16
CA GLN A 15 2.07 4.78 -13.52
C GLN A 15 2.04 4.49 -12.02
N CYS A 16 0.83 4.45 -11.44
CA CYS A 16 0.59 4.35 -10.02
C CYS A 16 -0.59 3.42 -9.76
N PHE A 17 -0.43 2.51 -8.80
CA PHE A 17 -1.49 1.65 -8.31
C PHE A 17 -1.68 1.89 -6.81
N ILE A 18 -2.94 2.01 -6.42
CA ILE A 18 -3.36 2.12 -5.02
C ILE A 18 -4.16 0.87 -4.71
N PHE A 19 -3.65 0.06 -3.79
CA PHE A 19 -4.36 -1.10 -3.24
C PHE A 19 -5.06 -0.64 -1.97
N HIS A 20 -6.35 -0.89 -1.90
CA HIS A 20 -7.22 -0.23 -0.95
C HIS A 20 -8.31 -1.20 -0.49
N ASP A 21 -8.33 -1.50 0.80
CA ASP A 21 -9.41 -2.27 1.41
C ASP A 21 -10.73 -1.49 1.33
N VAL A 22 -11.80 -2.15 0.89
CA VAL A 22 -13.09 -1.51 0.58
C VAL A 22 -13.77 -0.87 1.81
N ASP A 23 -13.36 -1.25 3.01
CA ASP A 23 -13.93 -0.83 4.29
C ASP A 23 -13.12 0.28 4.99
N LEU A 24 -12.08 0.82 4.35
CA LEU A 24 -11.36 2.00 4.83
C LEU A 24 -11.85 3.25 4.10
N LEU A 25 -11.96 4.37 4.80
CA LEU A 25 -12.27 5.67 4.20
C LEU A 25 -11.27 6.71 4.73
N PRO A 26 -10.67 7.55 3.87
CA PRO A 26 -9.81 8.62 4.34
C PRO A 26 -10.64 9.70 5.04
N GLU A 27 -10.27 10.05 6.27
CA GLU A 27 -10.90 11.14 7.02
C GLU A 27 -10.36 12.54 6.66
N ASP A 28 -9.25 12.59 5.92
CA ASP A 28 -8.53 13.82 5.58
C ASP A 28 -8.13 13.81 4.09
N ASP A 29 -8.57 14.83 3.34
CA ASP A 29 -8.31 14.97 1.91
C ASP A 29 -6.84 15.30 1.59
N ARG A 30 -6.05 15.64 2.60
CA ARG A 30 -4.60 15.80 2.50
C ARG A 30 -3.86 14.46 2.42
N ASN A 31 -4.54 13.33 2.64
CA ASN A 31 -4.00 12.00 2.36
C ASN A 31 -4.09 11.72 0.84
N LEU A 32 -3.14 12.26 0.08
CA LEU A 32 -3.19 12.24 -1.37
C LEU A 32 -3.05 10.82 -1.95
N TYR A 33 -4.00 10.47 -2.82
CA TYR A 33 -4.04 9.23 -3.59
C TYR A 33 -3.11 9.32 -4.80
N SER A 34 -1.82 9.34 -4.50
CA SER A 34 -0.73 9.40 -5.47
C SER A 34 0.47 8.58 -4.99
N CYS A 35 1.31 8.15 -5.93
CA CYS A 35 2.52 7.39 -5.62
C CYS A 35 3.72 8.32 -5.49
N PRO A 36 4.44 8.32 -4.35
CA PRO A 36 5.74 8.98 -4.24
C PRO A 36 6.87 8.09 -4.78
N THR A 37 8.11 8.58 -4.68
CA THR A 37 9.32 7.86 -5.11
C THR A 37 9.60 6.58 -4.33
N ILE A 38 9.08 6.46 -3.12
CA ILE A 38 9.10 5.26 -2.28
C ILE A 38 7.68 4.68 -2.15
N PRO A 39 7.50 3.37 -1.90
CA PRO A 39 6.17 2.84 -1.57
C PRO A 39 5.57 3.57 -0.36
N ARG A 40 4.29 3.93 -0.43
CA ARG A 40 3.58 4.66 0.63
C ARG A 40 2.54 3.78 1.29
N HIS A 41 2.60 3.66 2.61
CA HIS A 41 1.47 3.20 3.43
C HIS A 41 0.57 4.40 3.74
N MET A 42 -0.72 4.29 3.45
CA MET A 42 -1.68 5.40 3.52
C MET A 42 -2.65 5.29 4.70
N SER A 43 -2.84 4.10 5.28
CA SER A 43 -3.70 3.81 6.43
C SER A 43 -2.93 3.84 7.77
N VAL A 44 -2.16 4.90 8.00
CA VAL A 44 -1.25 5.00 9.16
C VAL A 44 -1.96 5.22 10.50
N ALA A 45 -3.21 5.68 10.47
CA ALA A 45 -4.01 6.00 11.64
C ALA A 45 -5.48 5.61 11.40
N VAL A 46 -5.82 4.36 11.70
CA VAL A 46 -7.18 3.81 11.56
C VAL A 46 -7.91 3.87 12.90
N ASP A 47 -9.19 4.24 12.89
CA ASP A 47 -10.06 4.37 14.07
C ASP A 47 -10.12 3.09 14.93
N LYS A 48 -10.20 1.92 14.28
CA LYS A 48 -10.19 0.59 14.92
C LYS A 48 -8.94 0.35 15.78
N PHE A 49 -7.85 1.03 15.48
CA PHE A 49 -6.60 0.99 16.24
C PHE A 49 -6.37 2.24 17.10
N ASN A 50 -7.44 3.00 17.38
CA ASN A 50 -7.40 4.28 18.09
C ASN A 50 -6.43 5.28 17.46
N TYR A 51 -6.39 5.33 16.13
CA TYR A 51 -5.49 6.20 15.36
C TYR A 51 -4.01 5.98 15.69
N ARG A 52 -3.63 4.76 16.10
CA ARG A 52 -2.25 4.36 16.36
C ARG A 52 -1.84 3.27 15.39
N LEU A 53 -0.59 3.37 14.92
CA LEU A 53 0.02 2.35 14.09
C LEU A 53 0.21 1.07 14.93
N PRO A 54 -0.33 -0.10 14.51
CA PRO A 54 -0.19 -1.35 15.28
C PRO A 54 1.28 -1.78 15.48
N TYR A 55 2.11 -1.65 14.45
CA TYR A 55 3.55 -1.89 14.48
C TYR A 55 4.26 -1.16 13.32
N THR A 56 5.57 -0.95 13.42
CA THR A 56 6.30 -0.02 12.54
C THR A 56 6.39 -0.44 11.08
N SER A 57 6.36 -1.74 10.79
CA SER A 57 6.47 -2.30 9.44
C SER A 57 5.13 -2.62 8.78
N ILE A 58 3.99 -2.32 9.44
CA ILE A 58 2.67 -2.62 8.88
C ILE A 58 2.47 -1.91 7.53
N PHE A 59 1.99 -2.66 6.53
CA PHE A 59 1.82 -2.15 5.17
C PHE A 59 0.47 -2.55 4.53
N GLY A 60 -0.45 -3.13 5.32
CA GLY A 60 -1.81 -3.47 4.93
C GLY A 60 -2.79 -2.28 4.95
N GLY A 61 -4.06 -2.54 4.66
CA GLY A 61 -5.10 -1.52 4.57
C GLY A 61 -5.07 -0.78 3.24
N ILE A 62 -4.24 0.27 3.14
CA ILE A 62 -4.10 1.09 1.94
C ILE A 62 -2.63 1.36 1.65
N SER A 63 -2.17 0.97 0.46
CA SER A 63 -0.80 1.21 0.00
C SER A 63 -0.76 1.72 -1.44
N ALA A 64 0.18 2.63 -1.72
CA ALA A 64 0.41 3.19 -3.05
C ALA A 64 1.83 2.87 -3.54
N MET A 65 1.92 2.31 -4.74
CA MET A 65 3.17 1.92 -5.39
C MET A 65 3.16 2.28 -6.87
N THR A 66 4.30 2.73 -7.39
CA THR A 66 4.47 2.90 -8.83
C THR A 66 4.52 1.53 -9.53
N VAL A 67 4.30 1.54 -10.85
CA VAL A 67 4.44 0.32 -11.66
C VAL A 67 5.86 -0.25 -11.56
N GLU A 68 6.87 0.61 -11.59
CA GLU A 68 8.28 0.20 -11.47
C GLU A 68 8.56 -0.44 -10.11
N GLN A 69 8.01 0.13 -9.03
CA GLN A 69 8.14 -0.44 -7.68
C GLN A 69 7.52 -1.84 -7.61
N LEU A 70 6.28 -2.01 -8.07
CA LEU A 70 5.60 -3.32 -8.09
C LEU A 70 6.36 -4.35 -8.93
N GLN A 71 6.84 -3.96 -10.11
CA GLN A 71 7.58 -4.87 -10.99
C GLN A 71 8.93 -5.27 -10.38
N SER A 72 9.62 -4.36 -9.70
CA SER A 72 10.94 -4.65 -9.11
C SER A 72 10.91 -5.72 -8.02
N ILE A 73 9.79 -5.89 -7.32
CA ILE A 73 9.59 -6.92 -6.30
C ILE A 73 8.79 -8.14 -6.77
N ASN A 74 8.46 -8.20 -8.07
CA ASN A 74 7.59 -9.21 -8.67
C ASN A 74 6.18 -9.25 -8.06
N GLY A 75 5.61 -8.09 -7.73
CA GLY A 75 4.28 -7.94 -7.16
C GLY A 75 4.11 -8.59 -5.78
N PHE A 76 2.87 -8.89 -5.43
CA PHE A 76 2.51 -9.55 -4.16
C PHE A 76 2.78 -11.05 -4.23
N SER A 77 3.01 -11.70 -3.08
CA SER A 77 3.01 -13.17 -3.00
C SER A 77 1.64 -13.76 -3.33
N ASN A 78 1.63 -14.86 -4.10
CA ASN A 78 0.42 -15.65 -4.38
C ASN A 78 0.29 -16.88 -3.45
N ARG A 79 1.05 -16.92 -2.35
CA ARG A 79 1.08 -18.07 -1.42
C ARG A 79 0.15 -17.91 -0.21
N TYR A 80 -0.38 -16.72 0.00
CA TYR A 80 -1.29 -16.40 1.10
C TYR A 80 -2.72 -16.72 0.69
N TRP A 81 -3.31 -17.70 1.38
CA TRP A 81 -4.69 -18.15 1.18
C TRP A 81 -5.45 -18.03 2.50
N GLY A 82 -6.35 -17.05 2.58
CA GLY A 82 -7.01 -16.67 3.83
C GLY A 82 -6.42 -15.39 4.41
N TRP A 83 -6.57 -15.19 5.72
CA TRP A 83 -6.15 -13.97 6.41
C TRP A 83 -4.71 -14.07 6.93
N GLY A 84 -3.90 -13.07 6.59
CA GLY A 84 -2.72 -12.67 7.35
C GLY A 84 -1.38 -12.93 6.66
N GLY A 85 -0.50 -11.92 6.74
CA GLY A 85 0.92 -11.99 6.42
C GLY A 85 1.27 -11.64 4.98
N GLU A 86 0.29 -11.42 4.10
CA GLU A 86 0.55 -11.03 2.71
C GLU A 86 1.07 -9.59 2.58
N ASP A 87 0.62 -8.71 3.47
CA ASP A 87 1.06 -7.33 3.61
C ASP A 87 2.41 -7.24 4.33
N ASP A 88 2.67 -8.12 5.29
CA ASP A 88 3.99 -8.26 5.92
C ASP A 88 5.05 -8.78 4.93
N ASP A 89 4.73 -9.78 4.08
CA ASP A 89 5.62 -10.23 2.98
C ASP A 89 5.85 -9.11 1.97
N LEU A 90 4.84 -8.30 1.67
CA LEU A 90 5.02 -7.14 0.82
C LEU A 90 5.99 -6.12 1.44
N ALA A 91 5.85 -5.84 2.74
CA ALA A 91 6.75 -4.96 3.46
C ALA A 91 8.19 -5.49 3.46
N GLU A 92 8.38 -6.80 3.66
CA GLU A 92 9.68 -7.48 3.62
C GLU A 92 10.33 -7.37 2.23
N ARG A 93 9.57 -7.59 1.15
CA ARG A 93 10.06 -7.45 -0.24
C ARG A 93 10.60 -6.05 -0.54
N PHE A 94 9.99 -5.01 0.03
CA PHE A 94 10.45 -3.64 -0.10
C PHE A 94 11.53 -3.24 0.93
N GLY A 95 11.87 -4.12 1.88
CA GLY A 95 12.80 -3.81 2.96
C GLY A 95 12.27 -2.72 3.90
N ILE A 96 10.95 -2.63 4.09
CA ILE A 96 10.31 -1.64 4.94
C ILE A 96 10.50 -2.03 6.41
N ASN A 97 11.51 -1.42 7.04
CA ASN A 97 11.78 -1.60 8.48
C ASN A 97 10.98 -0.62 9.35
N SER A 98 10.46 0.45 8.75
CA SER A 98 9.58 1.44 9.38
C SER A 98 8.83 2.22 8.30
N VAL A 99 7.51 2.37 8.46
CA VAL A 99 6.70 3.21 7.58
C VAL A 99 7.15 4.66 7.69
N ILE A 100 7.61 5.23 6.58
CA ILE A 100 7.87 6.65 6.48
C ILE A 100 6.54 7.34 6.23
N VAL A 101 5.96 7.91 7.30
CA VAL A 101 4.80 8.78 7.18
C VAL A 101 5.23 10.08 6.53
N SER A 102 5.00 10.18 5.21
CA SER A 102 5.29 11.38 4.44
C SER A 102 4.03 12.23 4.36
N PHE A 103 3.92 13.19 5.28
CA PHE A 103 2.94 14.26 5.16
C PHE A 103 3.40 15.21 4.06
N THR A 104 2.56 15.48 3.07
CA THR A 104 2.78 16.62 2.17
C THR A 104 2.64 17.89 3.00
N LYS A 105 3.76 18.59 3.21
CA LYS A 105 3.78 19.90 3.84
C LYS A 105 3.07 20.87 2.89
N THR A 106 1.95 21.45 3.32
CA THR A 106 1.31 22.61 2.66
C THR A 106 2.24 23.81 2.68
#